data_AF-A0A077YB49-F1
#
_entry.id   AF-A0A077YB49-F1
#
_cell.length_a   1.000
_cell.length_b   1.000
_cell.length_c   1.000
_cell.angle_alpha   90.00
_cell.angle_beta   90.00
_cell.angle_gamma   90.00
#
_symmetry.space_group_name_H-M   'P 1'
#
loop_
_entity.id
_entity.type
_entity.pdbx_description
1 polymer ?
#
loop_
_entity_poly.entity_id
_entity_poly.type
_entity_poly.pdbx_seq_one_letter_code
_entity_poly.pdbx_strand_id
1 'polypeptide(L)'
;MTKRIIKNSTAIRDDGKNVTKEQIKENDNDVNGEETRNVLTLENILQDNGTDNNKKVKNKLIFKNIKKNNDSSINKNEMRIITIPRQRISSVKNNWLELIKPIVTNLKLEIRMNKDKIEVRTCKLTEDKNNLQKSSDYIKAYLLGFSIEDALALLRIDDLYIESFQIKDVKILKGDHLSRCIGRICGSNGSTKYAIENATKTRIVIAGDKIHILGSFNNIKMARYSICSLILGSTQGKIFNKLNILAKRLKERF
;
A
#
# COMPACT_ATOMS: atom_id res chain seq x y z
N MET A 1 39.27 8.59 46.13
CA MET A 1 40.56 9.31 45.97
C MET A 1 41.46 8.50 45.05
N THR A 2 41.77 9.01 43.85
CA THR A 2 42.93 8.52 43.08
C THR A 2 43.44 9.63 42.16
N LYS A 3 44.67 10.06 42.45
CA LYS A 3 45.58 10.86 41.60
C LYS A 3 45.92 10.06 40.32
N ARG A 4 46.41 10.58 39.18
CA ARG A 4 46.79 11.91 38.62
C ARG A 4 47.43 11.60 37.23
N ILE A 5 48.05 12.59 36.55
CA ILE A 5 49.07 12.46 35.48
C ILE A 5 48.53 12.36 34.03
N ILE A 6 49.02 13.10 33.00
CA ILE A 6 49.85 14.34 32.87
C ILE A 6 49.57 14.98 31.48
N LYS A 7 49.75 16.31 31.35
CA LYS A 7 50.07 17.20 30.18
C LYS A 7 50.01 16.63 28.74
N ASN A 8 49.63 17.36 27.68
CA ASN A 8 49.88 18.78 27.30
C ASN A 8 48.83 19.21 26.22
N SER A 9 48.81 20.36 25.49
CA SER A 9 49.60 21.62 25.40
C SER A 9 48.75 22.73 24.70
N THR A 10 49.32 23.94 24.51
CA THR A 10 49.08 24.96 23.45
C THR A 10 47.63 25.23 22.96
N ALA A 11 46.92 26.27 23.42
CA ALA A 11 47.09 27.74 23.19
C ALA A 11 46.72 28.15 21.74
N ILE A 12 45.72 29.03 21.51
CA ILE A 12 45.71 30.52 21.53
C ILE A 12 44.20 30.92 21.71
N ARG A 13 43.68 31.76 22.63
CA ARG A 13 43.93 33.15 23.10
C ARG A 13 43.69 34.26 22.07
N ASP A 14 42.45 34.77 21.97
CA ASP A 14 41.99 36.09 22.48
C ASP A 14 41.78 37.03 21.26
N ASP A 15 40.98 38.10 21.22
CA ASP A 15 40.12 38.83 22.18
C ASP A 15 38.74 39.15 21.52
N GLY A 16 37.75 39.63 22.27
CA GLY A 16 36.40 40.00 21.77
C GLY A 16 36.18 41.50 21.51
N LYS A 17 34.95 41.89 21.15
CA LYS A 17 34.36 43.23 21.40
C LYS A 17 32.87 43.29 21.04
N ASN A 18 32.04 43.62 22.04
CA ASN A 18 30.70 44.16 21.85
C ASN A 18 30.80 45.67 21.56
N VAL A 19 30.11 46.18 20.54
CA VAL A 19 29.79 47.60 20.42
C VAL A 19 28.37 47.75 19.88
N THR A 20 27.52 48.43 20.65
CA THR A 20 26.17 48.88 20.27
C THR A 20 26.25 50.13 19.38
N LYS A 21 25.29 50.30 18.47
CA LYS A 21 24.80 51.61 18.01
C LYS A 21 23.44 51.49 17.31
N GLU A 22 22.48 52.29 17.77
CA GLU A 22 21.18 52.48 17.14
C GLU A 22 21.22 53.63 16.12
N GLN A 23 20.15 53.77 15.33
CA GLN A 23 19.84 54.87 14.38
C GLN A 23 20.70 54.81 13.09
N ILE A 24 20.17 54.93 11.86
CA ILE A 24 19.12 55.84 11.33
C ILE A 24 18.11 55.10 10.40
N LYS A 25 17.01 55.78 10.03
CA LYS A 25 15.75 55.29 9.45
C LYS A 25 15.67 55.13 7.92
N GLU A 26 14.62 54.40 7.50
CA GLU A 26 13.76 54.61 6.31
C GLU A 26 14.35 54.45 4.88
N ASN A 27 14.07 53.33 4.21
CA ASN A 27 13.04 53.27 3.13
C ASN A 27 12.81 51.85 2.53
N ASP A 28 11.57 51.64 2.07
CA ASP A 28 11.08 50.77 0.98
C ASP A 28 11.12 49.22 1.02
N ASN A 29 9.90 48.68 1.21
CA ASN A 29 9.20 47.65 0.43
C ASN A 29 9.40 46.13 0.67
N ASP A 30 8.24 45.46 0.75
CA ASP A 30 8.04 44.02 0.95
C ASP A 30 8.55 43.14 -0.21
N VAL A 31 9.17 42.00 0.12
CA VAL A 31 9.27 40.85 -0.78
C VAL A 31 9.00 39.55 -0.01
N ASN A 32 7.83 38.97 -0.20
CA ASN A 32 7.56 37.57 0.11
C ASN A 32 8.14 36.68 -1.01
N GLY A 33 8.96 35.70 -0.65
CA GLY A 33 9.57 34.77 -1.61
C GLY A 33 9.25 33.30 -1.29
N GLU A 34 8.14 32.78 -1.80
CA GLU A 34 7.95 31.32 -1.90
C GLU A 34 8.68 30.80 -3.15
N GLU A 35 9.62 29.85 -2.97
CA GLU A 35 10.42 29.27 -4.05
C GLU A 35 9.54 28.48 -5.06
N THR A 36 9.23 29.08 -6.20
CA THR A 36 8.73 28.34 -7.37
C THR A 36 9.84 27.47 -7.96
N ARG A 37 9.76 26.15 -7.78
CA ARG A 37 10.70 25.22 -8.43
C ARG A 37 10.31 24.99 -9.89
N ASN A 38 11.23 25.36 -10.78
CA ASN A 38 11.11 25.26 -12.23
C ASN A 38 10.64 23.86 -12.68
N VAL A 39 9.57 23.83 -13.47
CA VAL A 39 9.12 22.63 -14.19
C VAL A 39 9.62 22.72 -15.63
N LEU A 40 10.38 21.72 -16.06
CA LEU A 40 10.77 21.56 -17.47
C LEU A 40 9.67 20.79 -18.21
N THR A 41 8.75 21.51 -18.83
CA THR A 41 7.83 20.96 -19.86
C THR A 41 8.38 21.22 -21.26
N LEU A 42 8.05 20.32 -22.20
CA LEU A 42 8.45 20.40 -23.61
C LEU A 42 7.91 21.64 -24.35
N GLU A 43 6.94 22.34 -23.77
CA GLU A 43 6.33 23.55 -24.34
C GLU A 43 7.22 24.80 -24.22
N ASN A 44 8.17 24.84 -23.28
CA ASN A 44 9.01 26.01 -23.01
C ASN A 44 10.16 26.23 -24.04
N ILE A 45 10.14 25.55 -25.18
CA ILE A 45 11.18 25.64 -26.23
C ILE A 45 10.66 26.32 -27.51
N LEU A 46 9.35 26.50 -27.69
CA LEU A 46 8.76 26.77 -29.00
C LEU A 46 7.92 28.07 -29.14
N GLN A 47 7.88 28.94 -28.13
CA GLN A 47 7.19 30.24 -28.24
C GLN A 47 7.98 31.37 -27.57
N ASP A 48 8.93 31.92 -28.33
CA ASP A 48 9.35 33.32 -28.22
C ASP A 48 9.73 33.82 -29.62
N ASN A 49 8.83 34.57 -30.26
CA ASN A 49 9.05 35.40 -31.44
C ASN A 49 7.75 36.14 -31.83
N GLY A 50 7.61 37.41 -31.43
CA GLY A 50 6.47 38.22 -31.86
C GLY A 50 6.23 39.45 -30.99
N THR A 51 6.81 40.59 -31.37
CA THR A 51 6.61 41.90 -30.74
C THR A 51 5.14 42.33 -30.68
N ASP A 52 4.65 42.66 -29.50
CA ASP A 52 3.34 43.31 -29.29
C ASP A 52 3.35 44.79 -29.74
N ASN A 53 2.29 45.20 -30.43
CA ASN A 53 1.98 46.62 -30.62
C ASN A 53 0.45 46.85 -30.68
N ASN A 54 -0.10 47.36 -29.57
CA ASN A 54 -1.36 48.09 -29.42
C ASN A 54 -2.52 47.84 -30.42
N LYS A 55 -3.60 47.19 -29.93
CA LYS A 55 -4.98 47.72 -30.08
C LYS A 55 -5.99 47.05 -29.14
N LYS A 56 -6.75 47.87 -28.40
CA LYS A 56 -7.93 47.43 -27.63
C LYS A 56 -9.07 47.07 -28.58
N VAL A 57 -9.67 45.89 -28.45
CA VAL A 57 -11.00 45.58 -28.97
C VAL A 57 -11.84 44.91 -27.87
N LYS A 58 -12.94 45.55 -27.46
CA LYS A 58 -13.89 45.01 -26.48
C LYS A 58 -14.91 44.10 -27.19
N ASN A 59 -14.73 42.78 -27.14
CA ASN A 59 -15.78 41.83 -27.52
C ASN A 59 -16.32 41.10 -26.29
N LYS A 60 -17.48 41.57 -25.80
CA LYS A 60 -18.19 40.97 -24.66
C LYS A 60 -19.03 39.78 -25.12
N LEU A 61 -18.41 38.59 -25.14
CA LEU A 61 -19.13 37.35 -25.39
C LEU A 61 -19.98 36.96 -24.17
N ILE A 62 -21.31 37.06 -24.30
CA ILE A 62 -22.25 36.61 -23.28
C ILE A 62 -22.43 35.09 -23.46
N PHE A 63 -21.60 34.30 -22.78
CA PHE A 63 -21.80 32.86 -22.72
C PHE A 63 -22.99 32.54 -21.81
N LYS A 64 -24.10 32.13 -22.43
CA LYS A 64 -25.27 31.56 -21.78
C LYS A 64 -24.81 30.38 -20.91
N ASN A 65 -25.07 30.43 -19.60
CA ASN A 65 -24.66 29.37 -18.66
C ASN A 65 -25.18 28.00 -19.11
N ILE A 66 -24.31 27.21 -19.75
CA ILE A 66 -24.52 25.78 -19.90
C ILE A 66 -24.53 25.23 -18.48
N LYS A 67 -25.64 24.62 -18.07
CA LYS A 67 -25.74 23.95 -16.77
C LYS A 67 -24.58 22.96 -16.67
N LYS A 68 -23.68 23.16 -15.70
CA LYS A 68 -22.80 22.09 -15.24
C LYS A 68 -23.71 21.00 -14.70
N ASN A 69 -23.88 19.93 -15.47
CA ASN A 69 -24.30 18.66 -14.88
C ASN A 69 -23.17 18.26 -13.93
N ASN A 70 -23.50 18.13 -12.64
CA ASN A 70 -22.55 17.80 -11.58
C ASN A 70 -22.28 16.28 -11.58
N ASP A 71 -21.86 15.75 -12.73
CA ASP A 71 -21.47 14.35 -12.85
C ASP A 71 -20.02 14.20 -12.37
N SER A 72 -19.91 13.67 -11.16
CA SER A 72 -18.70 13.23 -10.46
C SER A 72 -17.50 14.20 -10.53
N SER A 73 -17.39 15.06 -9.52
CA SER A 73 -16.12 15.67 -9.17
C SER A 73 -15.07 14.59 -8.88
N ILE A 74 -14.17 14.35 -9.84
CA ILE A 74 -12.92 13.63 -9.61
C ILE A 74 -12.14 14.45 -8.58
N ASN A 75 -12.21 14.02 -7.33
CA ASN A 75 -11.54 14.63 -6.19
C ASN A 75 -10.03 14.60 -6.47
N LYS A 76 -9.46 15.74 -6.88
CA LYS A 76 -8.13 15.79 -7.51
C LYS A 76 -6.99 15.21 -6.67
N ASN A 77 -7.14 15.18 -5.35
CA ASN A 77 -6.15 14.67 -4.39
C ASN A 77 -6.79 13.67 -3.41
N GLU A 78 -7.25 12.50 -3.86
CA GLU A 78 -7.59 11.42 -2.91
C GLU A 78 -6.30 10.72 -2.44
N MET A 79 -6.22 10.46 -1.13
CA MET A 79 -5.10 9.76 -0.52
C MET A 79 -5.59 8.69 0.46
N ARG A 80 -4.82 7.61 0.56
CA ARG A 80 -5.10 6.48 1.45
C ARG A 80 -3.85 6.10 2.21
N ILE A 81 -3.95 6.09 3.53
CA ILE A 81 -2.85 5.73 4.44
C ILE A 81 -3.07 4.30 4.93
N ILE A 82 -2.02 3.49 4.87
CA ILE A 82 -2.01 2.08 5.26
C ILE A 82 -0.91 1.88 6.29
N THR A 83 -1.27 1.43 7.49
CA THR A 83 -0.32 1.19 8.59
C THR A 83 0.33 -0.18 8.45
N ILE A 84 1.65 -0.23 8.57
CA ILE A 84 2.47 -1.46 8.45
C ILE A 84 2.57 -2.13 9.83
N PRO A 85 2.20 -3.42 9.98
CA PRO A 85 2.49 -4.18 11.20
C PRO A 85 4.00 -4.27 11.44
N ARG A 86 4.47 -4.02 12.68
CA ARG A 86 5.91 -3.96 13.03
C ARG A 86 6.72 -5.15 12.49
N GLN A 87 6.17 -6.36 12.61
CA GLN A 87 6.73 -7.62 12.12
C GLN A 87 6.97 -7.71 10.59
N ARG A 88 6.33 -6.86 9.77
CA ARG A 88 6.48 -6.85 8.30
C ARG A 88 7.33 -5.69 7.78
N ILE A 89 7.70 -4.70 8.61
CA ILE A 89 8.45 -3.50 8.18
C ILE A 89 9.76 -3.87 7.44
N SER A 90 10.50 -4.87 7.93
CA SER A 90 11.76 -5.32 7.29
C SER A 90 11.51 -5.89 5.88
N SER A 91 10.48 -6.72 5.73
CA SER A 91 10.10 -7.32 4.43
C SER A 91 9.66 -6.24 3.42
N VAL A 92 8.86 -5.27 3.85
CA VAL A 92 8.41 -4.15 3.00
C VAL A 92 9.60 -3.32 2.50
N LYS A 93 10.60 -3.06 3.34
CA LYS A 93 11.80 -2.31 2.94
C LYS A 93 12.65 -3.09 1.93
N ASN A 94 12.85 -4.38 2.15
CA ASN A 94 13.70 -5.21 1.29
C ASN A 94 13.09 -5.38 -0.12
N ASN A 95 11.78 -5.64 -0.21
CA ASN A 95 11.08 -5.81 -1.49
C ASN A 95 10.41 -4.50 -1.99
N TRP A 96 10.83 -3.33 -1.51
CA TRP A 96 10.12 -2.07 -1.77
C TRP A 96 9.95 -1.76 -3.26
N LEU A 97 11.03 -1.89 -4.05
CA LEU A 97 11.02 -1.62 -5.50
C LEU A 97 10.05 -2.55 -6.25
N GLU A 98 9.98 -3.81 -5.82
CA GLU A 98 9.14 -4.83 -6.44
C GLU A 98 7.64 -4.58 -6.15
N LEU A 99 7.33 -4.13 -4.92
CA LEU A 99 5.98 -3.80 -4.47
C LEU A 99 5.43 -2.52 -5.15
N ILE A 100 6.26 -1.48 -5.32
CA ILE A 100 5.79 -0.22 -5.94
C ILE A 100 5.64 -0.33 -7.46
N LYS A 101 6.47 -1.14 -8.12
CA LYS A 101 6.51 -1.24 -9.59
C LYS A 101 5.13 -1.43 -10.22
N PRO A 102 4.34 -2.48 -9.90
CA PRO A 102 3.03 -2.68 -10.52
C PRO A 102 2.03 -1.56 -10.22
N ILE A 103 2.14 -0.88 -9.07
CA ILE A 103 1.21 0.19 -8.71
C ILE A 103 1.50 1.46 -9.50
N VAL A 104 2.77 1.83 -9.66
CA VAL A 104 3.17 2.99 -10.46
C VAL A 104 2.93 2.74 -11.95
N THR A 105 3.29 1.56 -12.48
CA THR A 105 3.15 1.27 -13.92
C THR A 105 1.71 1.04 -14.35
N ASN A 106 0.93 0.26 -13.60
CA ASN A 106 -0.39 -0.18 -14.07
C ASN A 106 -1.50 0.75 -13.60
N LEU A 107 -1.39 1.31 -12.38
CA LEU A 107 -2.44 2.12 -11.77
C LEU A 107 -2.16 3.63 -11.81
N LYS A 108 -0.93 4.04 -12.19
CA LYS A 108 -0.50 5.44 -12.32
C LYS A 108 -0.76 6.27 -11.04
N LEU A 109 -0.34 5.71 -9.90
CA LEU A 109 -0.50 6.31 -8.56
C LEU A 109 0.84 6.72 -7.95
N GLU A 110 0.84 7.79 -7.16
CA GLU A 110 1.94 8.21 -6.30
C GLU A 110 1.97 7.36 -5.03
N ILE A 111 3.16 6.91 -4.62
CA ILE A 111 3.36 6.19 -3.35
C ILE A 111 4.51 6.80 -2.58
N ARG A 112 4.28 7.00 -1.27
CA ARG A 112 5.31 7.38 -0.31
C ARG A 112 5.32 6.39 0.86
N MET A 113 6.51 5.95 1.27
CA MET A 113 6.69 5.21 2.52
C MET A 113 7.28 6.13 3.59
N ASN A 114 6.58 6.24 4.71
CA ASN A 114 7.12 6.69 6.00
C ASN A 114 7.51 5.45 6.84
N LYS A 115 8.13 5.64 8.01
CA LYS A 115 8.71 4.56 8.83
C LYS A 115 7.77 3.38 9.10
N ASP A 116 6.48 3.67 9.33
CA ASP A 116 5.42 2.74 9.73
C ASP A 116 4.15 2.83 8.86
N LYS A 117 4.10 3.73 7.88
CA LYS A 117 2.91 4.06 7.07
C LYS A 117 3.25 4.14 5.60
N ILE A 118 2.37 3.61 4.76
CA ILE A 118 2.40 3.78 3.30
C ILE A 118 1.26 4.72 2.94
N GLU A 119 1.59 5.81 2.25
CA GLU A 119 0.66 6.79 1.70
C GLU A 119 0.55 6.54 0.19
N VAL A 120 -0.66 6.29 -0.30
CA VAL A 120 -0.96 6.19 -1.73
C VAL A 120 -1.82 7.39 -2.11
N ARG A 121 -1.52 8.03 -3.24
CA ARG A 121 -2.20 9.24 -3.72
C ARG A 121 -2.56 9.13 -5.21
N THR A 122 -3.72 9.68 -5.58
CA THR A 122 -4.11 9.87 -6.99
C THR A 122 -3.30 10.97 -7.68
N CYS A 123 -2.89 10.73 -8.91
CA CYS A 123 -2.19 11.68 -9.77
C CYS A 123 -3.12 12.20 -10.87
N LYS A 124 -2.72 13.27 -11.58
CA LYS A 124 -3.41 13.72 -12.82
C LYS A 124 -3.45 12.65 -13.92
N LEU A 125 -2.56 11.66 -13.85
CA LEU A 125 -2.44 10.53 -14.77
C LEU A 125 -3.30 9.31 -14.38
N THR A 126 -3.93 9.34 -13.20
CA THR A 126 -4.79 8.23 -12.73
C THR A 126 -6.13 8.31 -13.45
N GLU A 127 -6.46 7.26 -14.20
CA GLU A 127 -7.73 7.18 -14.97
C GLU A 127 -8.92 6.91 -14.04
N ASP A 128 -8.83 5.88 -13.19
CA ASP A 128 -9.93 5.44 -12.33
C ASP A 128 -9.70 5.70 -10.84
N LYS A 129 -10.73 6.19 -10.16
CA LYS A 129 -10.75 6.28 -8.68
C LYS A 129 -10.65 4.90 -8.00
N ASN A 130 -11.18 3.85 -8.63
CA ASN A 130 -11.11 2.47 -8.10
C ASN A 130 -9.67 1.96 -7.96
N ASN A 131 -8.72 2.51 -8.71
CA ASN A 131 -7.30 2.16 -8.62
C ASN A 131 -6.70 2.44 -7.23
N LEU A 132 -7.16 3.48 -6.54
CA LEU A 132 -6.75 3.77 -5.16
C LEU A 132 -7.20 2.67 -4.18
N GLN A 133 -8.36 2.06 -4.42
CA GLN A 133 -8.83 0.95 -3.59
C GLN A 133 -8.13 -0.37 -3.95
N LYS A 134 -7.96 -0.68 -5.24
CA LYS A 134 -7.19 -1.87 -5.70
C LYS A 134 -5.75 -1.87 -5.16
N SER A 135 -5.05 -0.74 -5.25
CA SER A 135 -3.70 -0.59 -4.68
C SER A 135 -3.70 -0.71 -3.15
N SER A 136 -4.73 -0.21 -2.46
CA SER A 136 -4.87 -0.36 -1.01
C SER A 136 -5.01 -1.82 -0.59
N ASP A 137 -5.79 -2.61 -1.34
CA ASP A 137 -6.03 -4.01 -1.01
C ASP A 137 -4.87 -4.92 -1.42
N TYR A 138 -4.17 -4.60 -2.52
CA TYR A 138 -2.88 -5.19 -2.89
C TYR A 138 -1.82 -5.03 -1.79
N ILE A 139 -1.62 -3.81 -1.28
CA ILE A 139 -0.68 -3.56 -0.18
C ILE A 139 -1.11 -4.31 1.08
N LYS A 140 -2.42 -4.29 1.44
CA LYS A 140 -2.93 -5.06 2.59
C LYS A 140 -2.65 -6.56 2.43
N ALA A 141 -2.84 -7.14 1.25
CA ALA A 141 -2.55 -8.56 1.00
C ALA A 141 -1.09 -8.90 1.35
N TYR A 142 -0.14 -8.10 0.87
CA TYR A 142 1.27 -8.28 1.20
C TYR A 142 1.55 -8.11 2.71
N LEU A 143 0.87 -7.17 3.38
CA LEU A 143 0.98 -6.98 4.83
C LEU A 143 0.38 -8.14 5.65
N LEU A 144 -0.65 -8.81 5.14
CA LEU A 144 -1.21 -10.04 5.73
C LEU A 144 -0.31 -11.27 5.52
N GLY A 145 0.71 -11.17 4.67
CA GLY A 145 1.73 -12.21 4.45
C GLY A 145 1.59 -13.00 3.15
N PHE A 146 0.75 -12.56 2.20
CA PHE A 146 0.76 -13.12 0.85
C PHE A 146 2.05 -12.74 0.10
N SER A 147 2.42 -13.55 -0.89
CA SER A 147 3.53 -13.25 -1.80
C SER A 147 3.18 -12.05 -2.69
N ILE A 148 4.20 -11.42 -3.30
CA ILE A 148 4.00 -10.30 -4.24
C ILE A 148 3.30 -10.79 -5.50
N GLU A 149 3.63 -11.99 -5.96
CA GLU A 149 3.04 -12.69 -7.10
C GLU A 149 1.54 -12.98 -6.90
N ASP A 150 1.17 -13.51 -5.72
CA ASP A 150 -0.23 -13.79 -5.37
C ASP A 150 -1.02 -12.50 -5.17
N ALA A 151 -0.42 -11.48 -4.52
CA ALA A 151 -1.04 -10.18 -4.37
C ALA A 151 -1.28 -9.53 -5.74
N LEU A 152 -0.36 -9.68 -6.71
CA LEU A 152 -0.49 -9.11 -8.06
C LEU A 152 -1.73 -9.62 -8.81
N ALA A 153 -2.27 -10.78 -8.45
CA ALA A 153 -3.55 -11.27 -8.98
C ALA A 153 -4.73 -10.33 -8.66
N LEU A 154 -4.73 -9.68 -7.48
CA LEU A 154 -5.76 -8.70 -7.08
C LEU A 154 -5.75 -7.42 -7.94
N LEU A 155 -4.62 -7.10 -8.58
CA LEU A 155 -4.53 -5.97 -9.51
C LEU A 155 -4.94 -6.36 -10.94
N ARG A 156 -5.07 -7.66 -11.23
CA ARG A 156 -5.42 -8.21 -12.56
C ARG A 156 -6.87 -8.66 -12.66
N ILE A 157 -7.46 -9.15 -11.56
CA ILE A 157 -8.78 -9.79 -11.53
C ILE A 157 -9.59 -9.19 -10.37
N ASP A 158 -10.75 -8.63 -10.70
CA ASP A 158 -11.57 -7.87 -9.74
C ASP A 158 -12.49 -8.74 -8.87
N ASP A 159 -12.79 -9.98 -9.28
CA ASP A 159 -13.58 -10.98 -8.51
C ASP A 159 -12.69 -11.82 -7.57
N LEU A 160 -11.68 -11.19 -6.97
CA LEU A 160 -10.70 -11.83 -6.10
C LEU A 160 -10.70 -11.15 -4.73
N TYR A 161 -11.10 -11.89 -3.70
CA TYR A 161 -11.32 -11.37 -2.35
C TYR A 161 -10.30 -11.96 -1.37
N ILE A 162 -10.22 -11.35 -0.19
CA ILE A 162 -9.45 -11.86 0.95
C ILE A 162 -10.39 -12.05 2.14
N GLU A 163 -10.60 -13.29 2.57
CA GLU A 163 -11.32 -13.61 3.82
C GLU A 163 -10.30 -13.88 4.93
N SER A 164 -10.57 -13.35 6.13
CA SER A 164 -9.71 -13.50 7.31
C SER A 164 -10.55 -13.99 8.49
N PHE A 165 -10.15 -15.08 9.12
CA PHE A 165 -10.85 -15.66 10.27
C PHE A 165 -9.85 -16.18 11.33
N GLN A 166 -10.30 -16.35 12.57
CA GLN A 166 -9.50 -16.94 13.64
C GLN A 166 -9.94 -18.38 13.91
N ILE A 167 -9.00 -19.22 14.37
CA ILE A 167 -9.32 -20.61 14.75
C ILE A 167 -10.29 -20.63 15.94
N LYS A 168 -10.14 -19.68 16.86
CA LYS A 168 -11.04 -19.46 18.02
C LYS A 168 -12.50 -19.25 17.65
N ASP A 169 -12.78 -18.63 16.50
CA ASP A 169 -14.15 -18.35 16.03
C ASP A 169 -14.91 -19.66 15.69
N VAL A 170 -14.18 -20.72 15.35
CA VAL A 170 -14.72 -22.05 15.02
C VAL A 170 -14.73 -22.96 16.25
N LYS A 171 -13.65 -22.94 17.04
CA LYS A 171 -13.52 -23.75 18.25
C LYS A 171 -12.56 -23.07 19.21
N ILE A 172 -13.00 -22.88 20.45
CA ILE A 172 -12.15 -22.35 21.53
C ILE A 172 -11.09 -23.40 21.87
N LEU A 173 -9.85 -23.12 21.47
CA LEU A 173 -8.67 -23.97 21.72
C LEU A 173 -7.62 -23.16 22.50
N LYS A 174 -6.89 -23.84 23.38
CA LYS A 174 -5.84 -23.25 24.23
C LYS A 174 -4.58 -24.12 24.17
N GLY A 175 -3.41 -23.49 24.33
CA GLY A 175 -2.11 -24.17 24.42
C GLY A 175 -1.87 -25.19 23.30
N ASP A 176 -1.46 -26.40 23.69
CA ASP A 176 -1.07 -27.48 22.80
C ASP A 176 -2.19 -27.94 21.84
N HIS A 177 -3.46 -27.73 22.20
CA HIS A 177 -4.55 -28.06 21.28
C HIS A 177 -4.60 -27.08 20.09
N LEU A 178 -4.21 -25.82 20.28
CA LEU A 178 -4.13 -24.83 19.20
C LEU A 178 -2.94 -25.15 18.28
N SER A 179 -1.74 -25.40 18.83
CA SER A 179 -0.57 -25.76 18.03
C SER A 179 -0.78 -27.07 17.26
N ARG A 180 -1.41 -28.08 17.88
CA ARG A 180 -1.79 -29.34 17.22
C ARG A 180 -2.82 -29.13 16.10
N CYS A 181 -3.80 -28.24 16.28
CA CYS A 181 -4.75 -27.90 15.21
C CYS A 181 -4.08 -27.15 14.05
N ILE A 182 -3.18 -26.21 14.32
CA ILE A 182 -2.35 -25.55 13.28
C ILE A 182 -1.53 -26.59 12.51
N GLY A 183 -0.88 -27.52 13.22
CA GLY A 183 -0.14 -28.63 12.61
C GLY A 183 -0.99 -29.54 11.71
N ARG A 184 -2.26 -29.77 12.05
CA ARG A 184 -3.22 -30.51 11.20
C ARG A 184 -3.65 -29.76 9.94
N ILE A 185 -3.74 -28.43 10.00
CA ILE A 185 -4.10 -27.56 8.87
C ILE A 185 -2.95 -27.47 7.88
N CYS A 186 -1.72 -27.28 8.37
CA CYS A 186 -0.52 -27.32 7.53
C CYS A 186 -0.30 -28.73 6.95
N GLY A 187 -0.35 -29.77 7.79
CA GLY A 187 0.15 -31.10 7.46
C GLY A 187 1.68 -31.14 7.40
N SER A 188 2.24 -32.31 7.08
CA SER A 188 3.68 -32.51 6.87
C SER A 188 4.20 -31.57 5.78
N ASN A 189 5.17 -30.71 6.12
CA ASN A 189 5.75 -29.69 5.23
C ASN A 189 4.71 -28.83 4.46
N GLY A 190 3.53 -28.58 5.04
CA GLY A 190 2.47 -27.81 4.37
C GLY A 190 1.68 -28.61 3.32
N SER A 191 1.85 -29.93 3.22
CA SER A 191 1.18 -30.79 2.24
C SER A 191 -0.34 -30.69 2.23
N THR A 192 -0.97 -30.59 3.41
CA THR A 192 -2.43 -30.49 3.54
C THR A 192 -2.91 -29.11 3.13
N LYS A 193 -2.19 -28.06 3.53
CA LYS A 193 -2.44 -26.69 3.05
C LYS A 193 -2.38 -26.63 1.52
N TYR A 194 -1.28 -27.10 0.92
CA TYR A 194 -1.04 -27.05 -0.52
C TYR A 194 -2.08 -27.86 -1.31
N ALA A 195 -2.48 -29.03 -0.80
CA ALA A 195 -3.55 -29.83 -1.40
C ALA A 195 -4.91 -29.09 -1.42
N ILE A 196 -5.24 -28.34 -0.35
CA ILE A 196 -6.45 -27.49 -0.31
C ILE A 196 -6.34 -26.32 -1.30
N GLU A 197 -5.19 -25.61 -1.29
CA GLU A 197 -4.91 -24.49 -2.20
C GLU A 197 -5.09 -24.89 -3.67
N ASN A 198 -4.49 -26.01 -4.08
CA ASN A 198 -4.59 -26.53 -5.44
C ASN A 198 -6.02 -26.99 -5.79
N ALA A 199 -6.69 -27.73 -4.89
CA ALA A 199 -8.04 -28.23 -5.13
C ALA A 199 -9.10 -27.11 -5.23
N THR A 200 -8.92 -26.02 -4.49
CA THR A 200 -9.85 -24.87 -4.48
C THR A 200 -9.42 -23.71 -5.36
N LYS A 201 -8.22 -23.73 -5.94
CA LYS A 201 -7.59 -22.59 -6.63
C LYS A 201 -7.59 -21.32 -5.76
N THR A 202 -7.12 -21.47 -4.52
CA THR A 202 -6.97 -20.38 -3.54
C THR A 202 -5.54 -20.29 -3.04
N ARG A 203 -5.18 -19.15 -2.45
CA ARG A 203 -3.94 -18.98 -1.68
C ARG A 203 -4.28 -18.81 -0.22
N ILE A 204 -3.53 -19.46 0.66
CA ILE A 204 -3.80 -19.51 2.09
C ILE A 204 -2.54 -19.07 2.84
N VAL A 205 -2.70 -18.18 3.81
CA VAL A 205 -1.64 -17.77 4.74
C VAL A 205 -2.08 -18.09 6.16
N ILE A 206 -1.23 -18.76 6.92
CA ILE A 206 -1.50 -19.20 8.29
C ILE A 206 -0.57 -18.41 9.21
N ALA A 207 -1.15 -17.47 9.95
CA ALA A 207 -0.46 -16.54 10.85
C ALA A 207 -0.82 -16.87 12.31
N GLY A 208 -0.35 -18.04 12.78
CA GLY A 208 -0.68 -18.57 14.09
C GLY A 208 -2.17 -18.90 14.21
N ASP A 209 -2.90 -18.08 14.97
CA ASP A 209 -4.35 -18.21 15.20
C ASP A 209 -5.20 -17.61 14.07
N LYS A 210 -4.62 -16.70 13.26
CA LYS A 210 -5.31 -16.08 12.11
C LYS A 210 -5.00 -16.83 10.82
N ILE A 211 -6.03 -17.05 10.02
CA ILE A 211 -5.92 -17.66 8.70
C ILE A 211 -6.51 -16.69 7.68
N HIS A 212 -5.75 -16.42 6.62
CA HIS A 212 -6.13 -15.56 5.51
C HIS A 212 -6.26 -16.43 4.25
N ILE A 213 -7.37 -16.28 3.52
CA ILE A 213 -7.63 -16.99 2.26
C ILE A 213 -7.87 -15.94 1.17
N LEU A 214 -7.16 -16.07 0.06
CA LEU A 214 -7.30 -15.24 -1.14
C LEU A 214 -7.85 -16.10 -2.29
N GLY A 215 -8.90 -15.63 -2.97
CA GLY A 215 -9.59 -16.36 -4.03
C GLY A 215 -10.93 -15.75 -4.43
N SER A 216 -11.62 -16.36 -5.40
CA SER A 216 -13.02 -16.00 -5.72
C SER A 216 -13.95 -16.46 -4.61
N PHE A 217 -15.06 -15.74 -4.40
CA PHE A 217 -15.96 -15.93 -3.25
C PHE A 217 -16.40 -17.39 -3.01
N ASN A 218 -16.81 -18.09 -4.07
CA ASN A 218 -17.22 -19.49 -3.96
C ASN A 218 -16.05 -20.42 -3.57
N ASN A 219 -14.85 -20.18 -4.12
CA ASN A 219 -13.66 -20.98 -3.85
C ASN A 219 -13.18 -20.79 -2.40
N ILE A 220 -13.20 -19.55 -1.90
CA ILE A 220 -12.92 -19.23 -0.49
C ILE A 220 -13.90 -20.00 0.42
N LYS A 221 -15.20 -19.98 0.12
CA LYS A 221 -16.22 -20.70 0.90
C LYS A 221 -15.91 -22.20 1.01
N MET A 222 -15.40 -22.82 -0.05
CA MET A 222 -15.00 -24.24 -0.05
C MET A 222 -13.69 -24.49 0.72
N ALA A 223 -12.71 -23.60 0.59
CA ALA A 223 -11.46 -23.66 1.35
C ALA A 223 -11.72 -23.48 2.86
N ARG A 224 -12.49 -22.46 3.25
CA ARG A 224 -12.92 -22.21 4.63
C ARG A 224 -13.66 -23.40 5.21
N TYR A 225 -14.64 -23.97 4.51
CA TYR A 225 -15.34 -25.17 4.97
C TYR A 225 -14.38 -26.34 5.26
N SER A 226 -13.37 -26.52 4.40
CA SER A 226 -12.38 -27.59 4.54
C SER A 226 -11.45 -27.36 5.74
N ILE A 227 -11.01 -26.12 5.96
CA ILE A 227 -10.20 -25.74 7.14
C ILE A 227 -11.02 -25.85 8.44
N CYS A 228 -12.26 -25.36 8.46
CA CYS A 228 -13.17 -25.54 9.61
C CYS A 228 -13.37 -27.03 9.92
N SER A 229 -13.48 -27.88 8.91
CA SER A 229 -13.60 -29.34 9.09
C SER A 229 -12.35 -29.96 9.74
N LEU A 230 -11.15 -29.47 9.42
CA LEU A 230 -9.89 -29.86 10.10
C LEU A 230 -9.86 -29.40 11.56
N ILE A 231 -10.27 -28.15 11.83
CA ILE A 231 -10.34 -27.57 13.19
C ILE A 231 -11.30 -28.35 14.09
N LEU A 232 -12.46 -28.74 13.55
CA LEU A 232 -13.46 -29.55 14.25
C LEU A 232 -12.99 -31.00 14.50
N GLY A 233 -11.93 -31.45 13.81
CA GLY A 233 -11.28 -32.72 14.07
C GLY A 233 -11.47 -33.80 12.99
N SER A 234 -12.06 -33.48 11.84
CA SER A 234 -12.23 -34.44 10.74
C SER A 234 -10.90 -34.98 10.21
N THR A 235 -10.89 -36.23 9.77
CA THR A 235 -9.70 -36.87 9.16
C THR A 235 -9.37 -36.25 7.81
N GLN A 236 -8.07 -36.13 7.50
CA GLN A 236 -7.60 -35.52 6.25
C GLN A 236 -8.13 -36.24 5.01
N GLY A 237 -8.13 -37.59 5.00
CA GLY A 237 -8.67 -38.38 3.89
C GLY A 237 -10.15 -38.10 3.57
N LYS A 238 -11.01 -37.90 4.59
CA LYS A 238 -12.42 -37.52 4.39
C LYS A 238 -12.56 -36.16 3.69
N ILE A 239 -11.66 -35.23 3.99
CA ILE A 239 -11.65 -33.89 3.41
C ILE A 239 -11.09 -33.91 1.99
N PHE A 240 -10.01 -34.64 1.73
CA PHE A 240 -9.47 -34.81 0.37
C PHE A 240 -10.47 -35.49 -0.56
N ASN A 241 -11.18 -36.54 -0.11
CA ASN A 241 -12.24 -37.15 -0.90
C ASN A 241 -13.37 -36.15 -1.22
N LYS A 242 -13.79 -35.34 -0.25
CA LYS A 242 -14.80 -34.29 -0.46
C LYS A 242 -14.30 -33.22 -1.44
N LEU A 243 -13.06 -32.74 -1.29
CA LEU A 243 -12.42 -31.78 -2.19
C LEU A 243 -12.30 -32.32 -3.61
N ASN A 244 -11.91 -33.59 -3.81
CA ASN A 244 -11.82 -34.21 -5.12
C ASN A 244 -13.18 -34.29 -5.82
N ILE A 245 -14.25 -34.67 -5.10
CA ILE A 245 -15.63 -34.67 -5.64
C ILE A 245 -16.06 -33.26 -6.05
N LEU A 246 -15.73 -32.25 -5.25
CA LEU A 246 -16.06 -30.85 -5.52
C LEU A 246 -15.25 -30.27 -6.69
N ALA A 247 -13.95 -30.55 -6.74
CA ALA A 247 -13.07 -30.15 -7.83
C ALA A 247 -13.50 -30.79 -9.17
N LYS A 248 -13.92 -32.07 -9.15
CA LYS A 248 -14.49 -32.74 -10.33
C LYS A 248 -15.74 -32.01 -10.81
N ARG A 249 -16.70 -31.73 -9.91
CA ARG A 249 -17.93 -30.98 -10.24
C ARG A 249 -17.68 -29.55 -10.72
N LEU A 250 -16.64 -28.88 -10.21
CA LEU A 250 -16.23 -27.56 -10.68
C LEU A 250 -15.59 -27.63 -12.06
N LYS A 251 -14.89 -28.72 -12.40
CA LYS A 251 -14.34 -28.97 -13.73
C LYS A 251 -15.41 -29.42 -14.74
N GLU A 252 -16.46 -30.12 -14.31
CA GLU A 252 -17.58 -30.56 -15.17
C GLU A 252 -18.56 -29.43 -15.54
N ARG A 253 -18.43 -28.24 -14.96
CA ARG A 253 -19.30 -27.07 -15.21
C ARG A 253 -18.78 -26.10 -16.28
N PHE A 254 -17.58 -26.34 -16.82
CA PHE A 254 -16.88 -25.50 -17.79
C PHE A 254 -16.16 -26.37 -18.81
#